data_AF-E4X9D8-F1
#
_entry.id   AF-E4X9D8-F1
#
_cell.length_a   1.000
_cell.length_b   1.000
_cell.length_c   1.000
_cell.angle_alpha   90.00
_cell.angle_beta   90.00
_cell.angle_gamma   90.00
#
_symmetry.space_group_name_H-M   'P 1'
#
loop_
_entity.id
_entity.type
_entity.pdbx_description
1 polymer ?
#
loop_
_entity_poly.entity_id
_entity_poly.type
_entity_poly.pdbx_seq_one_letter_code
_entity_poly.pdbx_strand_id
1 'polypeptide(L)'
;MLILNGEELISNPAKIILRAQEFMGLEPIIKESHFVFDKDKGFYCFKNLKTGEPSCLGDGKGRTRAGGGPNFSPKLKEDMVEYFKPYNAELYKIIGENFHWNEGDIL
;
A
#
# COMPACT_ATOMS: atom_id res chain seq x y z
N MET A 1 -1.10 -16.18 -10.30
CA MET A 1 -1.80 -14.93 -9.94
C MET A 1 -0.92 -14.15 -8.98
N LEU A 2 -0.79 -12.83 -9.14
CA LEU A 2 -0.04 -11.97 -8.23
C LEU A 2 -1.00 -11.20 -7.34
N ILE A 3 -0.81 -11.28 -6.03
CA ILE A 3 -1.50 -10.47 -5.02
C ILE A 3 -0.42 -9.65 -4.31
N LEU A 4 -0.63 -8.35 -4.15
CA LEU A 4 0.33 -7.43 -3.57
C LEU A 4 -0.23 -6.82 -2.29
N ASN A 5 0.62 -6.69 -1.27
CA ASN A 5 0.25 -6.02 -0.03
C ASN A 5 0.18 -4.50 -0.25
N GLY A 6 -1.01 -3.93 -0.13
CA GLY A 6 -1.24 -2.50 -0.31
C GLY A 6 -0.58 -1.62 0.77
N GLU A 7 -0.38 -2.12 1.99
CA GLU A 7 0.31 -1.39 3.05
C GLU A 7 1.81 -1.30 2.78
N GLU A 8 2.41 -2.40 2.29
CA GLU A 8 3.79 -2.41 1.85
C GLU A 8 4.00 -1.56 0.60
N LEU A 9 3.00 -1.45 -0.29
CA LEU A 9 3.07 -0.53 -1.43
C LEU A 9 3.16 0.93 -0.97
N ILE A 10 2.50 1.26 0.14
CA ILE A 10 2.54 2.62 0.71
C ILE A 10 3.87 2.88 1.41
N SER A 11 4.39 1.93 2.21
CA SER A 11 5.61 2.13 3.01
C SER A 11 6.91 1.85 2.26
N ASN A 12 6.88 0.92 1.31
CA ASN A 12 8.02 0.49 0.49
C ASN A 12 7.56 0.16 -0.96
N PRO A 13 7.20 1.19 -1.75
CA PRO A 13 6.71 0.98 -3.11
C PRO A 13 7.74 0.29 -4.01
N ALA A 14 9.04 0.51 -3.80
CA ALA A 14 10.09 -0.08 -4.60
C ALA A 14 10.07 -1.62 -4.53
N LYS A 15 9.88 -2.18 -3.33
CA LYS A 15 9.79 -3.64 -3.13
C LYS A 15 8.57 -4.25 -3.83
N ILE A 16 7.41 -3.62 -3.69
CA ILE A 16 6.18 -4.11 -4.35
C ILE A 16 6.26 -4.01 -5.87
N ILE A 17 6.81 -2.92 -6.39
CA ILE A 17 6.97 -2.74 -7.85
C ILE A 17 8.04 -3.67 -8.43
N LEU A 18 9.08 -4.04 -7.67
CA LEU A 18 10.01 -5.09 -8.08
C LEU A 18 9.29 -6.44 -8.26
N ARG A 19 8.49 -6.88 -7.27
CA ARG A 19 7.68 -8.11 -7.38
C ARG A 19 6.76 -8.07 -8.61
N ALA A 20 6.17 -6.91 -8.91
CA ALA A 20 5.33 -6.74 -10.09
C ALA A 20 6.11 -6.86 -11.41
N GLN A 21 7.30 -6.26 -11.50
CA GLN A 21 8.19 -6.37 -12.67
C GLN A 21 8.58 -7.84 -12.91
N GLU A 22 9.01 -8.54 -11.86
CA GLU A 22 9.41 -9.96 -11.91
C GLU A 22 8.26 -10.86 -12.34
N PHE A 23 7.06 -10.66 -11.78
CA PHE A 23 5.87 -11.42 -12.15
C PHE A 23 5.50 -11.25 -13.63
N MET A 24 5.72 -10.06 -14.19
CA MET A 24 5.48 -9.77 -15.61
C MET A 24 6.64 -10.22 -16.52
N GLY A 25 7.75 -10.71 -15.97
CA GLY A 25 8.96 -11.05 -16.74
C GLY A 25 9.68 -9.83 -17.33
N LEU A 26 9.53 -8.66 -16.71
CA LEU A 26 10.18 -7.42 -17.14
C LEU A 26 11.58 -7.28 -16.52
N GLU A 27 12.48 -6.60 -17.23
CA GLU A 27 13.74 -6.15 -16.65
C GLU A 27 13.47 -5.16 -15.50
N PRO A 28 14.13 -5.29 -14.34
CA PRO A 28 13.88 -4.46 -13.16
C PRO A 28 14.50 -3.06 -13.28
N ILE A 29 13.92 -2.24 -14.17
CA ILE A 29 14.37 -0.87 -14.42
C ILE A 29 13.86 0.13 -13.37
N ILE A 30 12.69 -0.14 -12.77
CA ILE A 30 12.14 0.69 -11.70
C ILE A 30 12.78 0.28 -10.37
N LYS A 31 13.67 1.15 -9.89
CA LYS A 31 14.43 1.04 -8.63
C LYS A 31 13.93 2.01 -7.55
N GLU A 32 14.41 1.83 -6.33
CA GLU A 32 14.16 2.69 -5.17
C GLU A 32 14.41 4.19 -5.44
N SER A 33 15.45 4.51 -6.21
CA SER A 33 15.81 5.88 -6.58
C SER A 33 14.70 6.66 -7.31
N HIS A 34 13.75 5.95 -7.92
CA HIS A 34 12.61 6.54 -8.63
C HIS A 34 11.41 6.84 -7.71
N PHE A 35 11.51 6.55 -6.42
CA PHE A 35 10.51 6.95 -5.45
C PHE A 35 11.07 8.08 -4.59
N VAL A 36 10.24 9.09 -4.33
CA VAL A 36 10.56 10.16 -3.39
C VAL A 36 9.39 10.35 -2.44
N PHE A 37 9.67 10.33 -1.15
CA PHE A 37 8.64 10.54 -0.15
C PHE A 37 8.27 12.02 -0.06
N ASP A 38 7.01 12.34 -0.30
CA ASP A 38 6.44 13.66 -0.06
C ASP A 38 5.86 13.67 1.36
N LYS A 39 6.50 14.44 2.24
CA LYS A 39 6.12 14.52 3.65
C LYS A 39 4.77 15.21 3.86
N ASP A 40 4.44 16.18 3.01
CA ASP A 40 3.20 16.95 3.14
C ASP A 40 2.01 16.10 2.69
N LYS A 41 2.20 15.28 1.65
CA LYS A 41 1.20 14.31 1.19
C LYS A 41 1.17 13.03 2.03
N GLY A 42 2.28 12.66 2.66
CA GLY A 42 2.43 11.42 3.45
C GLY A 42 2.55 10.16 2.58
N PHE A 43 2.94 10.29 1.31
CA PHE A 43 3.08 9.19 0.36
C PHE A 43 4.32 9.36 -0.51
N TYR A 44 4.77 8.25 -1.11
CA TYR A 44 5.77 8.30 -2.17
C TYR A 44 5.17 8.80 -3.49
N CYS A 45 5.89 9.70 -4.14
CA CYS A 45 5.70 10.11 -5.52
C CYS A 45 6.69 9.39 -6.43
N PHE A 46 6.34 9.24 -7.70
CA PHE A 46 7.16 8.55 -8.68
C PHE A 46 7.94 9.56 -9.52
N LYS A 47 9.27 9.41 -9.59
CA LYS A 47 10.12 10.21 -10.47
C LYS A 47 10.04 9.66 -11.88
N ASN A 48 9.80 10.54 -12.84
CA ASN A 48 9.86 10.21 -14.24
C ASN A 48 11.26 9.64 -14.59
N LEU A 49 11.31 8.51 -15.29
CA LEU A 49 12.57 7.82 -15.60
C LEU A 49 13.50 8.63 -16.52
N LYS A 50 12.97 9.58 -17.30
CA LYS A 50 13.72 10.41 -18.24
C LYS A 50 14.10 11.76 -17.64
N THR A 51 13.14 12.46 -17.03
CA THR A 51 13.35 13.83 -16.53
C THR A 51 13.78 13.88 -15.08
N GLY A 52 13.58 12.80 -14.31
CA GLY A 52 13.82 12.76 -12.87
C GLY A 52 12.79 13.55 -12.05
N GLU A 53 11.85 14.23 -12.70
CA GLU A 53 10.85 15.07 -12.03
C GLU A 53 9.83 14.20 -11.29
N PRO A 54 9.49 14.55 -10.04
CA PRO A 54 8.50 13.82 -9.27
C PRO A 54 7.08 14.10 -9.78
N SER A 55 6.33 13.02 -9.98
CA SER A 55 4.89 13.04 -10.24
C SER A 55 4.18 12.35 -9.08
N CYS A 56 3.39 13.13 -8.35
CA CYS A 56 2.60 12.64 -7.23
C CYS A 56 1.18 12.28 -7.69
N LEU A 57 0.54 11.37 -6.96
CA LEU A 57 -0.90 11.13 -7.13
C LEU A 57 -1.69 12.41 -6.84
N GLY A 58 -2.78 12.61 -7.59
CA GLY A 58 -3.67 13.77 -7.44
C GLY A 58 -4.54 13.71 -6.19
N ASP A 59 -5.21 14.82 -5.89
CA ASP A 59 -5.91 15.10 -4.61
C ASP A 59 -7.05 14.14 -4.27
N GLY A 60 -7.51 13.34 -5.24
CA GLY A 60 -8.48 12.27 -5.01
C GLY A 60 -7.93 11.04 -4.27
N LYS A 61 -6.61 10.92 -4.10
CA LYS A 61 -5.94 9.76 -3.49
C LYS A 61 -5.48 10.08 -2.07
N GLY A 62 -5.45 9.07 -1.19
CA GLY A 62 -4.94 9.23 0.17
C GLY A 62 -5.85 9.99 1.16
N ARG A 63 -7.12 10.22 0.81
CA ARG A 63 -8.06 11.07 1.58
C ARG A 63 -8.14 10.76 3.07
N THR A 64 -8.14 9.49 3.47
CA THR A 64 -8.17 9.09 4.88
C THR A 64 -6.92 9.53 5.64
N ARG A 65 -5.74 9.44 5.01
CA ARG A 65 -4.46 9.85 5.62
C ARG A 65 -4.24 11.37 5.58
N ALA A 66 -4.84 12.05 4.60
CA ALA A 66 -4.84 13.50 4.49
C ALA A 66 -5.92 14.20 5.34
N GLY A 67 -6.55 13.48 6.28
CA GLY A 67 -7.55 14.05 7.21
C GLY A 67 -8.95 14.27 6.63
N GLY A 68 -9.21 13.86 5.38
CA GLY A 68 -10.51 13.98 4.72
C GLY A 68 -11.38 12.72 4.78
N GLY A 69 -10.97 11.69 5.55
CA GLY A 69 -11.74 10.47 5.73
C GLY A 69 -12.79 10.58 6.85
N PRO A 70 -13.81 9.71 6.86
CA PRO A 70 -14.73 9.61 7.98
C PRO A 70 -13.97 9.17 9.25
N ASN A 71 -14.30 9.81 10.38
CA ASN A 71 -13.77 9.39 11.67
C ASN A 71 -14.71 8.34 12.28
N PHE A 72 -14.25 7.09 12.33
CA PHE A 72 -15.00 5.98 12.90
C PHE A 72 -14.75 5.86 14.41
N SER A 73 -15.79 5.52 15.17
CA SER A 73 -15.63 5.28 16.61
C SER A 73 -14.68 4.10 16.87
N PRO A 74 -13.87 4.13 17.95
CA PRO A 74 -12.97 3.02 18.29
C PRO A 74 -13.69 1.67 18.34
N LYS A 75 -14.92 1.64 18.87
CA LYS A 75 -15.75 0.44 18.91
C LYS A 75 -16.07 -0.13 17.52
N LEU A 76 -16.43 0.73 16.56
CA LEU A 76 -16.69 0.27 15.19
C LEU A 76 -15.40 -0.27 14.53
N LYS A 77 -14.25 0.37 14.79
CA LYS A 77 -12.95 -0.09 14.30
C LYS A 77 -12.65 -1.51 14.82
N GLU A 78 -12.80 -1.73 16.13
CA GLU A 78 -12.61 -3.03 16.77
C GLU A 78 -13.59 -4.09 16.22
N ASP A 79 -14.86 -3.75 16.09
CA ASP A 79 -15.89 -4.68 15.57
C ASP A 79 -15.59 -5.08 14.12
N MET A 80 -15.10 -4.15 13.29
CA MET A 80 -14.66 -4.45 11.91
C MET A 80 -13.46 -5.39 11.89
N VAL A 81 -12.43 -5.14 12.73
CA VAL A 81 -11.24 -6.02 12.81
C VAL A 81 -11.65 -7.44 13.20
N GLU A 82 -12.46 -7.61 14.25
CA GLU A 82 -12.91 -8.93 14.69
C GLU A 82 -13.83 -9.61 13.67
N TYR A 83 -14.68 -8.85 12.98
CA TYR A 83 -15.53 -9.38 11.91
C TYR A 83 -14.72 -9.93 10.72
N PHE A 84 -13.68 -9.22 10.28
CA PHE A 84 -12.87 -9.62 9.12
C PHE A 84 -11.82 -10.69 9.41
N LYS A 85 -11.43 -10.86 10.68
CA LYS A 85 -10.40 -11.81 11.13
C LYS A 85 -10.51 -13.24 10.57
N PRO A 86 -11.67 -13.93 10.60
CA PRO A 86 -11.78 -15.28 10.02
C PRO A 86 -11.61 -15.28 8.49
N TYR A 87 -12.13 -14.26 7.80
CA TYR A 87 -12.00 -14.13 6.35
C TYR A 87 -10.58 -13.81 5.93
N ASN A 88 -9.88 -12.95 6.68
CA ASN A 88 -8.45 -12.66 6.48
C ASN A 88 -7.61 -13.93 6.65
N ALA A 89 -7.90 -14.75 7.68
CA ALA A 89 -7.21 -16.01 7.89
C ALA A 89 -7.42 -17.02 6.73
N GLU A 90 -8.61 -17.06 6.14
CA GLU A 90 -8.88 -17.87 4.95
C GLU A 90 -8.16 -17.31 3.72
N LEU A 91 -8.20 -16.00 3.51
CA LEU A 91 -7.50 -15.32 2.43
C LEU A 91 -6.00 -15.61 2.48
N TYR A 92 -5.36 -15.51 3.66
CA TYR A 92 -3.93 -15.79 3.83
C TYR A 92 -3.56 -17.23 3.45
N LYS A 93 -4.44 -18.20 3.73
CA LYS A 93 -4.25 -19.59 3.29
C LYS A 93 -4.34 -19.72 1.77
N ILE A 94 -5.27 -19.01 1.14
CA ILE A 94 -5.46 -19.02 -0.32
C ILE A 94 -4.25 -18.38 -1.03
N ILE A 95 -3.76 -17.24 -0.54
CA ILE A 95 -2.68 -16.49 -1.20
C ILE A 95 -1.29 -16.96 -0.77
N GLY A 96 -1.18 -17.73 0.32
CA GLY A 96 0.10 -18.24 0.85
C GLY A 96 0.98 -17.19 1.53
N GLU A 97 0.42 -16.04 1.89
CA GLU A 97 1.13 -14.90 2.50
C GLU A 97 0.22 -14.28 3.57
N ASN A 98 0.78 -13.91 4.72
CA ASN A 98 0.05 -13.21 5.78
C ASN A 98 0.32 -11.71 5.66
N PHE A 99 -0.74 -10.91 5.49
CA PHE A 99 -0.62 -9.45 5.38
C PHE A 99 -0.77 -8.73 6.72
N HIS A 100 -0.94 -9.45 7.83
CA HIS A 100 -0.95 -8.94 9.21
C HIS A 100 -2.08 -7.94 9.52
N TRP A 101 -3.15 -7.89 8.71
CA TRP A 101 -4.27 -6.96 8.91
C TRP A 101 -5.07 -7.13 10.20
N ASN A 102 -4.84 -8.21 10.94
CA ASN A 102 -5.53 -8.47 12.20
C ASN A 102 -4.81 -7.86 13.41
N GLU A 103 -3.64 -7.23 13.21
CA GLU A 103 -2.77 -6.72 14.25
C GLU A 103 -2.92 -5.19 14.42
N GLY A 104 -4.15 -4.69 14.62
CA GLY A 104 -4.44 -3.37 15.23
C GLY A 104 -3.89 -2.07 14.59
N ASP A 105 -2.97 -2.14 13.63
CA ASP A 105 -2.27 -0.98 13.05
C ASP A 105 -3.01 -0.37 11.85
N ILE A 106 -4.14 -0.98 11.48
CA ILE A 106 -5.05 -0.44 10.49
C ILE A 106 -6.10 0.33 11.26
N LEU A 107 -5.86 1.62 11.52
CA LEU A 107 -6.85 2.72 11.49
C LEU A 107 -6.35 4.00 12.18
#